data_AF-A0A973Z730-F1
#
_entry.id   AF-A0A973Z730-F1
#
_cell.length_a   1.000
_cell.length_b   1.000
_cell.length_c   1.000
_cell.angle_alpha   90.00
_cell.angle_beta   90.00
_cell.angle_gamma   90.00
#
_symmetry.space_group_name_H-M   'P 1'
#
loop_
_entity.id
_entity.type
_entity.pdbx_description
1 polymer ?
#
loop_
_entity_poly.entity_id
_entity_poly.type
_entity_poly.pdbx_seq_one_letter_code
_entity_poly.pdbx_strand_id
1 'polypeptide(L)'
;MRIKRTTPRSGIARRTRLIAVSTGLVAAAAIAIPNANAADTPTTFSAAQLKSASGSVLKADIPGTAWAVDSKTGRVVVTADSTVSQAEIAKIKQQAGTNADALTIKRTPGKFSKFIQGGDAIYASSWRCSLGFNVQDSSGNQYFLTAGHCTDGAGTWYSNSGRTTVIGSTAGSSFPGNDYGIVRYSGSVSRPGTANGVDITRAATPSVGTTVIRDGSTTGTHSGRVTALNATVNYGGGDVVSGLIQTTVCAEPGDSGGSLYGSNGTAYGLTSGGSGNCTSGGTTFFQPVTEALSAYGVSVY
;
A
#
# COMPACT_ATOMS: atom_id res chain seq x y z
N MET A 1 35.19 74.26 58.82
CA MET A 1 35.12 74.07 57.34
C MET A 1 36.24 73.14 56.93
N ARG A 2 36.15 72.25 55.93
CA ARG A 2 35.14 72.06 54.87
C ARG A 2 35.04 70.55 54.54
N ILE A 3 33.83 70.05 54.29
CA ILE A 3 33.57 68.65 53.92
C ILE A 3 33.96 68.39 52.45
N LYS A 4 34.46 67.18 52.12
CA LYS A 4 34.08 66.46 50.89
C LYS A 4 34.37 64.96 50.97
N ARG A 5 33.32 64.14 50.82
CA ARG A 5 33.38 62.69 50.52
C ARG A 5 33.57 62.49 49.01
N THR A 6 34.16 61.37 48.61
CA THR A 6 33.51 60.38 47.71
C THR A 6 34.31 59.08 47.67
N THR A 7 33.63 57.95 47.41
CA THR A 7 34.22 56.60 47.34
C THR A 7 33.48 55.77 46.30
N PRO A 8 34.19 54.96 45.49
CA PRO A 8 33.70 53.65 45.02
C PRO A 8 34.62 52.53 45.56
N ARG A 9 34.12 51.40 46.07
CA ARG A 9 33.69 50.17 45.34
C ARG A 9 34.76 49.64 44.37
N SER A 10 35.07 48.34 44.27
CA SER A 10 34.78 47.13 45.10
C SER A 10 35.54 45.95 44.46
N GLY A 11 36.13 45.02 45.23
CA GLY A 11 36.87 43.88 44.68
C GLY A 11 36.74 42.61 45.54
N ILE A 12 36.50 41.46 44.90
CA ILE A 12 36.02 40.23 45.54
C ILE A 12 37.18 39.34 46.03
N ALA A 13 37.00 38.72 47.21
CA ALA A 13 37.96 37.81 47.84
C ALA A 13 37.97 36.40 47.22
N ARG A 14 39.09 35.68 47.37
CA ARG A 14 39.26 34.29 46.87
C ARG A 14 40.16 33.47 47.79
N ARG A 15 39.92 32.15 47.85
CA ARG A 15 40.67 31.07 48.55
C ARG A 15 40.35 30.98 50.07
N THR A 16 40.41 29.82 50.73
CA THR A 16 41.17 28.57 50.44
C THR A 16 40.41 27.28 50.87
N ARG A 17 40.85 26.11 50.37
CA ARG A 17 40.31 24.74 50.62
C ARG A 17 40.86 24.07 51.89
N LEU A 18 40.15 23.03 52.37
CA LEU A 18 40.62 21.79 53.03
C LEU A 18 39.46 20.77 52.92
N ILE A 19 39.47 19.77 52.02
CA ILE A 19 40.11 18.43 52.10
C ILE A 19 39.75 17.63 53.37
N ALA A 20 38.98 16.55 53.18
CA ALA A 20 38.82 15.43 54.09
C ALA A 20 38.69 14.14 53.25
N VAL A 21 39.28 13.02 53.69
CA VAL A 21 39.37 11.76 52.92
C VAL A 21 39.15 10.54 53.83
N SER A 22 38.46 9.53 53.26
CA SER A 22 38.40 8.11 53.64
C SER A 22 37.87 7.66 55.01
N THR A 23 36.71 7.00 54.99
CA THR A 23 36.50 5.55 55.28
C THR A 23 35.03 5.21 54.98
N GLY A 24 34.62 4.01 54.55
CA GLY A 24 35.39 2.79 54.33
C GLY A 24 34.61 1.51 54.68
N LEU A 25 33.35 1.36 54.22
CA LEU A 25 32.61 0.10 54.34
C LEU A 25 32.08 -0.39 52.99
N VAL A 26 32.48 -1.61 52.63
CA VAL A 26 31.98 -2.34 51.46
C VAL A 26 30.82 -3.23 51.92
N ALA A 27 29.61 -2.96 51.44
CA ALA A 27 28.49 -3.89 51.54
C ALA A 27 28.33 -4.62 50.20
N ALA A 28 28.80 -5.86 50.13
CA ALA A 28 28.60 -6.72 48.97
C ALA A 28 27.16 -7.26 48.93
N ALA A 29 26.22 -6.42 48.49
CA ALA A 29 24.87 -6.86 48.17
C ALA A 29 24.91 -7.65 46.86
N ALA A 30 24.75 -8.97 46.94
CA ALA A 30 24.55 -9.81 45.76
C ALA A 30 23.19 -9.47 45.13
N ILE A 31 23.21 -8.63 44.10
CA ILE A 31 22.03 -8.37 43.28
C ILE A 31 21.72 -9.65 42.52
N ALA A 32 20.69 -10.37 42.97
CA ALA A 32 20.02 -11.37 42.14
C ALA A 32 19.35 -10.63 40.98
N ILE A 33 20.10 -10.46 39.88
CA ILE A 33 19.57 -9.95 38.62
C ILE A 33 18.46 -10.92 38.21
N PRO A 34 17.20 -10.49 38.05
CA PRO A 34 16.18 -11.34 37.45
C PRO A 34 16.70 -11.76 36.09
N ASN A 35 16.82 -13.07 35.85
CA ASN A 35 17.35 -13.61 34.60
C ASN A 35 16.77 -12.81 33.45
N ALA A 36 17.64 -12.24 32.61
CA ALA A 36 17.21 -11.49 31.46
C ALA A 36 16.20 -12.36 30.70
N ASN A 37 15.00 -11.81 30.48
CA ASN A 37 14.08 -12.42 29.53
C ASN A 37 14.90 -12.66 28.26
N ALA A 38 15.04 -13.93 27.87
CA ALA A 38 15.48 -14.25 26.53
C ALA A 38 14.38 -13.69 25.62
N ALA A 39 14.54 -12.43 25.20
CA ALA A 39 13.78 -11.90 24.10
C ALA A 39 14.15 -12.79 22.93
N ASP A 40 13.19 -13.63 22.52
CA ASP A 40 13.37 -14.59 21.42
C ASP A 40 14.06 -13.86 20.29
N THR A 41 15.30 -14.25 20.02
CA THR A 41 16.12 -13.57 19.02
C THR A 41 15.35 -13.71 17.72
N PRO A 42 14.86 -12.63 17.09
CA PRO A 42 13.85 -12.76 16.05
C PRO A 42 14.37 -13.69 14.96
N THR A 43 13.71 -14.85 14.82
CA THR A 43 14.11 -15.87 13.87
C THR A 43 14.06 -15.25 12.48
N THR A 44 15.24 -14.91 11.97
CA THR A 44 15.40 -14.11 10.76
C THR A 44 15.38 -15.08 9.60
N PHE A 45 14.19 -15.28 9.03
CA PHE A 45 14.01 -16.17 7.89
C PHE A 45 14.78 -15.64 6.69
N SER A 46 15.53 -16.52 6.03
CA SER A 46 16.22 -16.18 4.79
C SER A 46 15.23 -15.84 3.67
N ALA A 47 15.67 -15.06 2.67
CA ALA A 47 14.86 -14.76 1.49
C ALA A 47 14.33 -16.01 0.78
N ALA A 48 15.10 -17.12 0.80
CA ALA A 48 14.67 -18.41 0.26
C ALA A 48 13.52 -19.03 1.07
N GLN A 49 13.59 -18.99 2.40
CA GLN A 49 12.50 -19.45 3.28
C GLN A 49 11.25 -18.59 3.14
N LEU A 50 11.39 -17.27 3.03
CA LEU A 50 10.28 -16.34 2.81
C LEU A 50 9.61 -16.55 1.45
N LYS A 51 10.39 -16.81 0.39
CA LYS A 51 9.87 -17.20 -0.93
C LYS A 51 9.15 -18.56 -0.88
N SER A 52 9.74 -19.55 -0.20
CA SER A 52 9.12 -20.86 0.01
C SER A 52 7.80 -20.76 0.78
N ALA A 53 7.76 -20.00 1.87
CA ALA A 53 6.57 -19.77 2.66
C ALA A 53 5.47 -19.08 1.85
N SER A 54 5.82 -18.06 1.07
CA SER A 54 4.89 -17.38 0.15
C SER A 54 4.33 -18.35 -0.91
N GLY A 55 5.17 -19.21 -1.48
CA GLY A 55 4.75 -20.26 -2.40
C GLY A 55 3.84 -21.32 -1.76
N SER A 56 4.01 -21.58 -0.47
CA SER A 56 3.11 -22.47 0.30
C SER A 56 1.74 -21.85 0.56
N VAL A 57 1.64 -20.52 0.75
CA VAL A 57 0.32 -19.83 0.82
C VAL A 57 -0.39 -19.94 -0.52
N LEU A 58 0.31 -19.70 -1.64
CA LEU A 58 -0.24 -19.88 -2.99
C LEU A 58 -0.74 -21.32 -3.22
N LYS A 59 0.11 -22.32 -2.90
CA LYS A 59 -0.21 -23.74 -3.07
C LYS A 59 -1.33 -24.23 -2.15
N ALA A 60 -1.57 -23.57 -1.02
CA ALA A 60 -2.70 -23.88 -0.16
C ALA A 60 -4.05 -23.54 -0.83
N ASP A 61 -4.06 -22.64 -1.83
CA ASP A 61 -5.22 -22.21 -2.63
C ASP A 61 -6.49 -22.02 -1.78
N ILE A 62 -6.46 -20.95 -0.97
CA ILE A 62 -7.57 -20.55 -0.12
C ILE A 62 -8.01 -19.15 -0.56
N PRO A 63 -9.19 -19.02 -1.19
CA PRO A 63 -9.81 -17.73 -1.47
C PRO A 63 -9.96 -16.90 -0.19
N GLY A 64 -9.89 -15.58 -0.30
CA GLY A 64 -9.94 -14.73 0.90
C GLY A 64 -8.59 -14.60 1.62
N THR A 65 -7.49 -15.00 0.98
CA THR A 65 -6.12 -14.76 1.46
C THR A 65 -5.35 -13.80 0.57
N ALA A 66 -4.54 -12.97 1.20
CA ALA A 66 -3.55 -12.12 0.57
C ALA A 66 -2.25 -12.17 1.38
N TRP A 67 -1.09 -12.13 0.74
CA TRP A 67 0.19 -12.20 1.46
C TRP A 67 1.30 -11.38 0.81
N ALA A 68 2.21 -10.90 1.65
CA ALA A 68 3.41 -10.18 1.26
C ALA A 68 4.54 -10.39 2.27
N VAL A 69 5.79 -10.18 1.86
CA VAL A 69 6.94 -10.14 2.78
C VAL A 69 7.00 -8.78 3.46
N ASP A 70 6.93 -8.75 4.79
CA ASP A 70 7.21 -7.56 5.59
C ASP A 70 8.71 -7.45 5.84
N SER A 71 9.35 -6.47 5.19
CA SER A 71 10.79 -6.24 5.27
C SER A 71 11.27 -5.75 6.65
N LYS A 72 10.37 -5.31 7.55
CA LYS A 72 10.72 -4.89 8.91
C LYS A 72 10.75 -6.06 9.89
N THR A 73 9.85 -7.02 9.73
CA THR A 73 9.73 -8.18 10.62
C THR A 73 10.40 -9.45 10.06
N GLY A 74 10.79 -9.45 8.78
CA GLY A 74 11.44 -10.58 8.14
C GLY A 74 10.53 -11.80 8.04
N ARG A 75 9.24 -11.58 7.80
CA ARG A 75 8.15 -12.59 7.82
C ARG A 75 7.19 -12.39 6.65
N VAL A 76 6.49 -13.45 6.25
CA VAL A 76 5.36 -13.37 5.31
C VAL A 76 4.10 -13.05 6.12
N VAL A 77 3.56 -11.86 5.93
CA VAL A 77 2.27 -11.48 6.54
C VAL A 77 1.16 -12.00 5.65
N VAL A 78 0.35 -12.93 6.16
CA VAL A 78 -0.84 -13.45 5.48
C VAL A 78 -2.06 -12.76 6.09
N THR A 79 -2.68 -11.88 5.33
CA THR A 79 -3.95 -11.25 5.68
C THR A 79 -5.08 -12.17 5.20
N ALA A 80 -5.87 -12.69 6.14
CA ALA A 80 -7.02 -13.55 5.89
C ALA A 80 -8.32 -12.79 6.19
N ASP A 81 -9.25 -12.83 5.24
CA ASP A 81 -10.54 -12.15 5.32
C ASP A 81 -11.54 -12.84 6.26
N SER A 82 -12.76 -12.31 6.41
CA SER A 82 -13.76 -12.87 7.32
C SER A 82 -14.30 -14.25 6.92
N THR A 83 -14.10 -14.68 5.67
CA THR A 83 -14.59 -15.97 5.15
C THR A 83 -13.61 -17.12 5.38
N VAL A 84 -12.30 -16.84 5.47
CA VAL A 84 -11.29 -17.87 5.75
C VAL A 84 -11.47 -18.44 7.16
N SER A 85 -11.60 -19.76 7.28
CA SER A 85 -11.75 -20.49 8.54
C SER A 85 -10.42 -20.81 9.23
N GLN A 86 -10.49 -21.25 10.49
CA GLN A 86 -9.30 -21.72 11.23
C GLN A 86 -8.72 -23.01 10.65
N ALA A 87 -9.55 -23.88 10.05
CA ALA A 87 -9.09 -25.10 9.38
C ALA A 87 -8.29 -24.76 8.10
N GLU A 88 -8.71 -23.73 7.37
CA GLU A 88 -7.98 -23.20 6.22
C GLU A 88 -6.67 -22.53 6.65
N ILE A 89 -6.66 -21.71 7.71
CA ILE A 89 -5.41 -21.18 8.29
C ILE A 89 -4.46 -22.32 8.71
N ALA A 90 -4.98 -23.41 9.26
CA ALA A 90 -4.18 -24.60 9.57
C ALA A 90 -3.62 -25.28 8.30
N LYS A 91 -4.42 -25.39 7.22
CA LYS A 91 -3.96 -25.87 5.89
C LYS A 91 -2.82 -25.03 5.33
N ILE A 92 -2.87 -23.70 5.46
CA ILE A 92 -1.76 -22.79 5.06
C ILE A 92 -0.48 -23.14 5.83
N LYS A 93 -0.58 -23.23 7.17
CA LYS A 93 0.57 -23.59 8.02
C LYS A 93 1.12 -24.99 7.70
N GLN A 94 0.24 -25.96 7.45
CA GLN A 94 0.62 -27.32 7.07
C GLN A 94 1.36 -27.36 5.72
N GLN A 95 0.92 -26.60 4.72
CA GLN A 95 1.64 -26.46 3.43
C GLN A 95 2.99 -25.74 3.57
N ALA A 96 3.14 -24.85 4.57
CA ALA A 96 4.41 -24.19 4.85
C ALA A 96 5.41 -25.09 5.59
N GLY A 97 4.95 -26.15 6.28
CA GLY A 97 5.81 -27.14 6.93
C GLY A 97 6.80 -26.51 7.91
N THR A 98 8.10 -26.77 7.71
CA THR A 98 9.18 -26.18 8.52
C THR A 98 9.30 -24.66 8.41
N ASN A 99 8.66 -24.04 7.40
CA ASN A 99 8.59 -22.58 7.24
C ASN A 99 7.28 -21.99 7.80
N ALA A 100 6.45 -22.75 8.53
CA ALA A 100 5.19 -22.25 9.09
C ALA A 100 5.40 -21.06 10.05
N ASP A 101 6.49 -21.05 10.81
CA ASP A 101 6.84 -19.93 11.71
C ASP A 101 7.27 -18.66 10.97
N ALA A 102 7.54 -18.73 9.66
CA ALA A 102 7.77 -17.55 8.82
C ALA A 102 6.47 -16.80 8.50
N LEU A 103 5.29 -17.40 8.77
CA LEU A 103 3.99 -16.81 8.53
C LEU A 103 3.50 -16.02 9.76
N THR A 104 3.03 -14.80 9.53
CA THR A 104 2.26 -14.03 10.51
C THR A 104 0.85 -13.83 9.97
N ILE A 105 -0.13 -14.50 10.59
CA ILE A 105 -1.54 -14.38 10.19
C ILE A 105 -2.14 -13.10 10.77
N LYS A 106 -2.73 -12.26 9.93
CA LYS A 106 -3.59 -11.12 10.32
C LYS A 106 -5.01 -11.38 9.85
N ARG A 107 -6.00 -10.86 10.57
CA ARG A 107 -7.41 -10.87 10.16
C ARG A 107 -7.82 -9.50 9.64
N THR A 108 -8.64 -9.47 8.60
CA THR A 108 -9.28 -8.26 8.07
C THR A 108 -10.80 -8.47 8.02
N PRO A 109 -11.63 -7.44 8.29
CA PRO A 109 -13.08 -7.54 8.15
C PRO A 109 -13.52 -7.63 6.68
N GLY A 110 -14.72 -8.17 6.48
CA GLY A 110 -15.32 -8.38 5.15
C GLY A 110 -14.66 -9.49 4.35
N LYS A 111 -15.17 -9.73 3.14
CA LYS A 111 -14.61 -10.66 2.16
C LYS A 111 -13.69 -9.90 1.18
N PHE A 112 -12.59 -10.49 0.73
CA PHE A 112 -11.87 -9.99 -0.44
C PHE A 112 -12.76 -10.08 -1.67
N SER A 113 -12.88 -8.97 -2.38
CA SER A 113 -13.65 -8.86 -3.60
C SER A 113 -12.87 -8.11 -4.67
N LYS A 114 -13.10 -8.50 -5.92
CA LYS A 114 -12.80 -7.66 -7.08
C LYS A 114 -13.71 -6.44 -6.96
N PHE A 115 -13.14 -5.26 -6.75
CA PHE A 115 -13.91 -4.02 -6.79
C PHE A 115 -14.18 -3.65 -8.26
N ILE A 116 -15.04 -2.67 -8.53
CA ILE A 116 -15.49 -2.26 -9.89
C ILE A 116 -15.85 -0.72 -9.83
N GLN A 117 -14.92 0.28 -10.08
CA GLN A 117 -15.13 1.78 -10.29
C GLN A 117 -14.27 2.96 -9.64
N GLY A 118 -12.94 3.06 -9.70
CA GLY A 118 -12.17 4.31 -9.35
C GLY A 118 -11.23 4.78 -10.48
N GLY A 119 -10.85 6.05 -10.65
CA GLY A 119 -11.36 7.32 -10.12
C GLY A 119 -12.56 7.87 -10.90
N ASP A 120 -12.39 8.56 -12.02
CA ASP A 120 -13.48 9.19 -12.82
C ASP A 120 -14.40 8.19 -13.55
N ALA A 121 -15.72 8.36 -13.46
CA ALA A 121 -16.73 7.36 -13.88
C ALA A 121 -16.69 6.99 -15.38
N ILE A 122 -16.28 5.75 -15.69
CA ILE A 122 -16.37 5.15 -17.03
C ILE A 122 -17.35 3.96 -17.05
N TYR A 123 -18.06 3.76 -18.15
CA TYR A 123 -19.14 2.78 -18.23
C TYR A 123 -18.88 1.82 -19.38
N ALA A 124 -19.02 0.53 -19.11
CA ALA A 124 -19.04 -0.55 -20.10
C ALA A 124 -20.49 -0.98 -20.38
N SER A 125 -20.68 -2.06 -21.14
CA SER A 125 -21.99 -2.57 -21.59
C SER A 125 -22.93 -2.98 -20.46
N SER A 126 -22.42 -3.50 -19.34
CA SER A 126 -23.25 -3.85 -18.16
C SER A 126 -22.63 -3.51 -16.81
N TRP A 127 -21.36 -3.07 -16.76
CA TRP A 127 -20.70 -2.61 -15.55
C TRP A 127 -20.19 -1.16 -15.67
N ARG A 128 -19.73 -0.69 -14.52
CA ARG A 128 -19.31 0.66 -14.19
C ARG A 128 -17.85 0.48 -13.74
N CYS A 129 -16.84 1.10 -14.34
CA CYS A 129 -15.49 1.16 -13.80
C CYS A 129 -15.02 2.63 -13.76
N SER A 130 -13.75 2.91 -13.47
CA SER A 130 -13.29 4.30 -13.61
C SER A 130 -11.86 4.41 -14.11
N LEU A 131 -11.53 5.65 -14.46
CA LEU A 131 -10.27 6.08 -15.00
C LEU A 131 -9.21 6.21 -13.90
N GLY A 132 -8.06 5.57 -14.09
CA GLY A 132 -6.88 5.72 -13.25
C GLY A 132 -6.06 6.92 -13.66
N PHE A 133 -5.35 6.81 -14.78
CA PHE A 133 -4.50 7.89 -15.30
C PHE A 133 -4.69 8.05 -16.80
N ASN A 134 -4.71 9.30 -17.25
CA ASN A 134 -4.50 9.63 -18.65
C ASN A 134 -3.04 9.43 -19.02
N VAL A 135 -2.80 8.84 -20.18
CA VAL A 135 -1.46 8.47 -20.66
C VAL A 135 -1.37 8.65 -22.17
N GLN A 136 -0.17 8.79 -22.71
CA GLN A 136 0.07 8.89 -24.14
C GLN A 136 1.26 8.04 -24.59
N ASP A 137 1.25 7.61 -25.85
CA ASP A 137 2.42 7.01 -26.49
C ASP A 137 3.38 8.08 -27.04
N SER A 138 4.54 7.66 -27.56
CA SER A 138 5.52 8.54 -28.20
C SER A 138 5.03 9.23 -29.48
N SER A 139 3.91 8.79 -30.05
CA SER A 139 3.27 9.37 -31.23
C SER A 139 2.16 10.36 -30.87
N GLY A 140 1.90 10.59 -29.58
CA GLY A 140 0.83 11.46 -29.09
C GLY A 140 -0.57 10.84 -29.17
N ASN A 141 -0.70 9.52 -29.43
CA ASN A 141 -1.98 8.85 -29.22
C ASN A 141 -2.27 8.83 -27.73
N GLN A 142 -3.48 9.27 -27.35
CA GLN A 142 -3.90 9.35 -25.96
C GLN A 142 -4.81 8.19 -25.58
N TYR A 143 -4.60 7.70 -24.36
CA TYR A 143 -5.29 6.58 -23.75
C TYR A 143 -5.60 6.92 -22.29
N PHE A 144 -6.36 6.06 -21.64
CA PHE A 144 -6.35 6.01 -20.18
C PHE A 144 -6.11 4.58 -19.69
N LEU A 145 -5.50 4.48 -18.50
CA LEU A 145 -5.33 3.23 -17.76
C LEU A 145 -6.48 3.02 -16.79
N THR A 146 -6.88 1.76 -16.63
CA THR A 146 -7.85 1.27 -15.64
C THR A 146 -7.50 -0.18 -15.27
N ALA A 147 -8.33 -0.89 -14.52
CA ALA A 147 -8.07 -2.26 -14.13
C ALA A 147 -8.23 -3.26 -15.31
N GLY A 148 -7.55 -4.39 -15.22
CA GLY A 148 -7.63 -5.49 -16.19
C GLY A 148 -9.00 -6.15 -16.15
N HIS A 149 -9.48 -6.53 -14.96
CA HIS A 149 -10.83 -7.11 -14.79
C HIS A 149 -11.97 -6.17 -15.22
N CYS A 150 -11.71 -4.87 -15.33
CA CYS A 150 -12.66 -3.89 -15.88
C CYS A 150 -12.72 -3.92 -17.41
N THR A 151 -11.59 -4.19 -18.07
CA THR A 151 -11.42 -4.16 -19.53
C THR A 151 -11.55 -5.51 -20.20
N ASP A 152 -11.42 -6.60 -19.44
CA ASP A 152 -11.72 -7.94 -19.92
C ASP A 152 -13.17 -8.04 -20.41
N GLY A 153 -13.35 -8.57 -21.62
CA GLY A 153 -14.64 -8.59 -22.33
C GLY A 153 -15.23 -7.21 -22.71
N ALA A 154 -14.61 -6.08 -22.38
CA ALA A 154 -15.14 -4.74 -22.69
C ALA A 154 -14.73 -4.27 -24.09
N GLY A 155 -15.71 -3.91 -24.92
CA GLY A 155 -15.46 -3.28 -26.23
C GLY A 155 -15.36 -1.75 -26.15
N THR A 156 -16.49 -1.08 -25.89
CA THR A 156 -16.64 0.38 -25.91
C THR A 156 -16.87 0.94 -24.51
N TRP A 157 -16.24 2.08 -24.23
CA TRP A 157 -16.34 2.81 -22.96
C TRP A 157 -17.04 4.15 -23.14
N TYR A 158 -17.85 4.54 -22.15
CA TYR A 158 -18.66 5.75 -22.13
C TYR A 158 -18.43 6.57 -20.86
N SER A 159 -18.62 7.89 -20.89
CA SER A 159 -18.45 8.77 -19.72
C SER A 159 -19.72 8.98 -18.91
N ASN A 160 -20.84 8.36 -19.31
CA ASN A 160 -22.12 8.49 -18.63
C ASN A 160 -22.88 7.16 -18.55
N SER A 161 -23.70 7.02 -17.50
CA SER A 161 -24.54 5.83 -17.25
C SER A 161 -25.53 5.52 -18.37
N GLY A 162 -26.00 6.55 -19.10
CA GLY A 162 -26.84 6.41 -20.28
C GLY A 162 -26.12 5.87 -21.52
N ARG A 163 -24.79 5.73 -21.49
CA ARG A 163 -23.96 5.22 -22.59
C ARG A 163 -24.16 5.97 -23.92
N THR A 164 -24.33 7.29 -23.84
CA THR A 164 -24.53 8.17 -25.00
C THR A 164 -23.24 8.85 -25.44
N THR A 165 -22.31 9.06 -24.49
CA THR A 165 -21.05 9.79 -24.74
C THR A 165 -19.89 8.80 -24.76
N VAL A 166 -19.48 8.39 -25.96
CA VAL A 166 -18.34 7.47 -26.16
C VAL A 166 -17.03 8.17 -25.77
N ILE A 167 -16.24 7.50 -24.92
CA ILE A 167 -14.85 7.88 -24.64
C ILE A 167 -13.92 7.27 -25.67
N GLY A 168 -14.07 5.96 -25.90
CA GLY A 168 -13.08 5.15 -26.60
C GLY A 168 -13.39 3.66 -26.58
N SER A 169 -12.40 2.86 -26.99
CA SER A 169 -12.47 1.40 -27.04
C SER A 169 -11.27 0.76 -26.34
N THR A 170 -11.46 -0.39 -25.71
CA THR A 170 -10.37 -1.16 -25.11
C THR A 170 -9.28 -1.44 -26.16
N ALA A 171 -8.03 -1.14 -25.81
CA ALA A 171 -6.85 -1.37 -26.64
C ALA A 171 -5.92 -2.44 -26.06
N GLY A 172 -6.11 -2.81 -24.79
CA GLY A 172 -5.43 -3.92 -24.13
C GLY A 172 -6.02 -4.21 -22.75
N SER A 173 -5.90 -5.47 -22.31
CA SER A 173 -6.32 -5.94 -20.98
C SER A 173 -5.40 -7.07 -20.52
N SER A 174 -5.13 -7.13 -19.22
CA SER A 174 -4.35 -8.19 -18.57
C SER A 174 -4.93 -8.49 -17.19
N PHE A 175 -5.65 -9.60 -17.10
CA PHE A 175 -6.23 -10.16 -15.88
C PHE A 175 -6.59 -11.65 -16.09
N PRO A 176 -6.43 -12.55 -15.10
CA PRO A 176 -5.72 -12.37 -13.82
C PRO A 176 -4.19 -12.43 -14.02
N GLY A 177 -3.42 -12.75 -12.97
CA GLY A 177 -1.96 -12.66 -12.92
C GLY A 177 -1.51 -11.23 -12.58
N ASN A 178 -1.91 -10.29 -13.43
CA ASN A 178 -1.83 -8.84 -13.24
C ASN A 178 -3.25 -8.24 -13.20
N ASP A 179 -3.39 -6.93 -13.03
CA ASP A 179 -4.69 -6.26 -13.12
C ASP A 179 -4.62 -4.84 -13.72
N TYR A 180 -4.28 -4.75 -15.01
CA TYR A 180 -4.29 -3.49 -15.78
C TYR A 180 -4.94 -3.61 -17.15
N GLY A 181 -5.57 -2.52 -17.58
CA GLY A 181 -6.15 -2.35 -18.90
C GLY A 181 -5.89 -0.96 -19.46
N ILE A 182 -5.96 -0.83 -20.78
CA ILE A 182 -5.77 0.43 -21.50
C ILE A 182 -6.90 0.63 -22.51
N VAL A 183 -7.42 1.85 -22.58
CA VAL A 183 -8.52 2.25 -23.47
C VAL A 183 -8.05 3.40 -24.33
N ARG A 184 -8.17 3.27 -25.66
CA ARG A 184 -7.81 4.32 -26.61
C ARG A 184 -8.98 5.27 -26.79
N TYR A 185 -8.73 6.57 -26.61
CA TYR A 185 -9.73 7.60 -26.86
C TYR A 185 -10.11 7.66 -28.35
N SER A 186 -11.40 7.86 -28.63
CA SER A 186 -11.94 7.99 -30.00
C SER A 186 -12.72 9.29 -30.26
N GLY A 187 -12.89 10.14 -29.24
CA GLY A 187 -13.65 11.40 -29.34
C GLY A 187 -12.89 12.61 -28.79
N SER A 188 -13.60 13.72 -28.59
CA SER A 188 -13.08 14.99 -28.07
C SER A 188 -13.19 15.13 -26.53
N VAL A 189 -13.36 14.02 -25.81
CA VAL A 189 -13.46 14.02 -24.34
C VAL A 189 -12.17 14.58 -23.73
N SER A 190 -12.34 15.51 -22.77
CA SER A 190 -11.23 16.11 -22.01
C SER A 190 -10.46 15.05 -21.23
N ARG A 191 -9.14 15.20 -21.17
CA ARG A 191 -8.21 14.22 -20.57
C ARG A 191 -6.99 14.91 -19.97
N PRO A 192 -7.18 15.70 -18.90
CA PRO A 192 -6.08 16.37 -18.23
C PRO A 192 -5.13 15.34 -17.58
N GLY A 193 -3.87 15.70 -17.44
CA GLY A 193 -2.84 14.92 -16.72
C GLY A 193 -3.03 14.84 -15.21
N THR A 194 -4.27 14.93 -14.70
CA THR A 194 -4.53 15.21 -13.27
C THR A 194 -5.34 14.12 -12.59
N ALA A 195 -5.07 13.84 -11.32
CA ALA A 195 -5.94 13.07 -10.42
C ALA A 195 -6.47 13.96 -9.29
N ASN A 196 -7.79 14.17 -9.24
CA ASN A 196 -8.47 15.17 -8.39
C ASN A 196 -7.70 16.51 -8.26
N GLY A 197 -7.41 17.15 -9.41
CA GLY A 197 -6.71 18.44 -9.48
C GLY A 197 -5.21 18.41 -9.17
N VAL A 198 -4.62 17.28 -8.77
CA VAL A 198 -3.16 17.12 -8.66
C VAL A 198 -2.57 16.71 -10.00
N ASP A 199 -1.63 17.51 -10.49
CA ASP A 199 -0.90 17.28 -11.75
C ASP A 199 0.06 16.07 -11.65
N ILE A 200 -0.07 15.11 -12.56
CA ILE A 200 0.58 13.78 -12.52
C ILE A 200 1.75 13.73 -13.51
N THR A 201 2.88 14.26 -13.09
CA THR A 201 4.07 14.47 -13.93
C THR A 201 5.02 13.28 -14.02
N ARG A 202 4.82 12.23 -13.21
CA ARG A 202 5.70 11.04 -13.20
C ARG A 202 5.03 9.81 -12.56
N ALA A 203 5.62 8.64 -12.78
CA ALA A 203 5.24 7.40 -12.13
C ALA A 203 6.42 6.78 -11.35
N ALA A 204 6.14 6.09 -10.25
CA ALA A 204 7.13 5.35 -9.46
C ALA A 204 6.49 4.21 -8.65
N THR A 205 7.30 3.33 -8.08
CA THR A 205 6.86 2.41 -7.00
C THR A 205 6.97 3.13 -5.66
N PRO A 206 5.94 3.15 -4.81
CA PRO A 206 6.00 3.81 -3.50
C PRO A 206 6.74 2.94 -2.46
N SER A 207 7.41 3.56 -1.49
CA SER A 207 7.94 2.85 -0.32
C SER A 207 6.86 2.43 0.68
N VAL A 208 7.10 1.37 1.47
CA VAL A 208 6.25 1.02 2.62
C VAL A 208 6.24 2.15 3.65
N GLY A 209 5.06 2.55 4.10
CA GLY A 209 4.83 3.69 4.99
C GLY A 209 4.44 5.00 4.30
N THR A 210 4.69 5.12 2.98
CA THR A 210 4.33 6.29 2.18
C THR A 210 2.84 6.60 2.31
N THR A 211 2.52 7.87 2.59
CA THR A 211 1.15 8.39 2.53
C THR A 211 0.72 8.47 1.07
N VAL A 212 -0.43 7.89 0.75
CA VAL A 212 -0.98 7.80 -0.59
C VAL A 212 -2.43 8.26 -0.60
N ILE A 213 -2.85 8.82 -1.73
CA ILE A 213 -4.21 9.26 -2.02
C ILE A 213 -4.76 8.32 -3.09
N ARG A 214 -5.99 7.83 -2.92
CA ARG A 214 -6.76 7.13 -3.95
C ARG A 214 -7.91 8.04 -4.38
N ASP A 215 -8.19 8.11 -5.68
CA ASP A 215 -9.46 8.64 -6.18
C ASP A 215 -10.45 7.55 -6.61
N GLY A 216 -11.75 7.82 -6.54
CA GLY A 216 -12.81 6.82 -6.65
C GLY A 216 -14.16 7.40 -7.03
N SER A 217 -14.89 6.77 -7.95
CA SER A 217 -16.19 7.32 -8.40
C SER A 217 -17.36 6.87 -7.51
N THR A 218 -17.13 5.97 -6.56
CA THR A 218 -18.17 5.56 -5.61
C THR A 218 -17.91 6.14 -4.22
N THR A 219 -16.69 6.06 -3.72
CA THR A 219 -16.36 6.61 -2.39
C THR A 219 -15.69 7.98 -2.45
N GLY A 220 -15.28 8.45 -3.62
CA GLY A 220 -14.52 9.69 -3.76
C GLY A 220 -13.04 9.51 -3.42
N THR A 221 -12.40 10.63 -3.08
CA THR A 221 -10.99 10.68 -2.74
C THR A 221 -10.74 10.33 -1.27
N HIS A 222 -9.89 9.33 -1.03
CA HIS A 222 -9.47 8.89 0.31
C HIS A 222 -7.94 8.84 0.41
N SER A 223 -7.42 8.84 1.64
CA SER A 223 -5.98 8.69 1.89
C SER A 223 -5.68 7.59 2.89
N GLY A 224 -4.42 7.15 2.92
CA GLY A 224 -3.95 6.05 3.75
C GLY A 224 -2.46 5.83 3.58
N ARG A 225 -1.96 4.64 3.95
CA ARG A 225 -0.54 4.29 3.87
C ARG A 225 -0.31 2.99 3.13
N VAL A 226 0.80 2.93 2.40
CA VAL A 226 1.36 1.66 1.90
C VAL A 226 1.81 0.82 3.10
N THR A 227 1.39 -0.44 3.13
CA THR A 227 1.70 -1.39 4.21
C THR A 227 2.58 -2.54 3.75
N ALA A 228 2.51 -2.92 2.48
CA ALA A 228 3.40 -3.89 1.85
C ALA A 228 3.49 -3.65 0.33
N LEU A 229 4.48 -4.27 -0.29
CA LEU A 229 4.72 -4.30 -1.74
C LEU A 229 4.87 -5.75 -2.20
N ASN A 230 4.71 -6.01 -3.49
CA ASN A 230 4.75 -7.36 -4.08
C ASN A 230 3.75 -8.31 -3.43
N ALA A 231 2.58 -7.80 -3.03
CA ALA A 231 1.51 -8.59 -2.47
C ALA A 231 0.89 -9.49 -3.55
N THR A 232 0.47 -10.69 -3.14
CA THR A 232 -0.36 -11.58 -3.95
C THR A 232 -1.73 -11.70 -3.29
N VAL A 233 -2.79 -11.70 -4.09
CA VAL A 233 -4.19 -11.82 -3.65
C VAL A 233 -4.87 -12.94 -4.43
N ASN A 234 -5.61 -13.80 -3.74
CA ASN A 234 -6.51 -14.78 -4.35
C ASN A 234 -7.96 -14.34 -4.18
N TYR A 235 -8.57 -13.80 -5.25
CA TYR A 235 -9.97 -13.38 -5.30
C TYR A 235 -10.96 -14.56 -5.44
N GLY A 236 -10.45 -15.78 -5.66
CA GLY A 236 -11.22 -16.99 -5.91
C GLY A 236 -11.53 -17.23 -7.39
N GLY A 237 -11.96 -18.45 -7.74
CA GLY A 237 -12.33 -18.80 -9.12
C GLY A 237 -11.18 -18.89 -10.12
N GLY A 238 -9.93 -18.88 -9.65
CA GLY A 238 -8.72 -18.79 -10.49
C GLY A 238 -8.13 -17.37 -10.57
N ASP A 239 -8.83 -16.36 -10.05
CA ASP A 239 -8.41 -14.96 -10.09
C ASP A 239 -7.33 -14.67 -9.03
N VAL A 240 -6.09 -15.05 -9.33
CA VAL A 240 -4.91 -14.74 -8.52
C VAL A 240 -4.11 -13.63 -9.18
N VAL A 241 -3.84 -12.55 -8.44
CA VAL A 241 -3.07 -11.39 -8.93
C VAL A 241 -1.86 -11.14 -8.03
N SER A 242 -0.69 -10.91 -8.64
CA SER A 242 0.61 -10.77 -7.96
C SER A 242 1.20 -9.36 -8.14
N GLY A 243 2.30 -9.06 -7.44
CA GLY A 243 3.04 -7.79 -7.63
C GLY A 243 2.38 -6.55 -7.00
N LEU A 244 1.26 -6.70 -6.30
CA LEU A 244 0.40 -5.58 -5.88
C LEU A 244 0.99 -4.74 -4.74
N ILE A 245 0.61 -3.46 -4.72
CA ILE A 245 0.82 -2.53 -3.60
C ILE A 245 -0.32 -2.73 -2.61
N GLN A 246 -0.04 -3.10 -1.36
CA GLN A 246 -1.06 -3.24 -0.30
C GLN A 246 -1.14 -1.97 0.54
N THR A 247 -2.33 -1.43 0.77
CA THR A 247 -2.53 -0.18 1.54
C THR A 247 -3.66 -0.26 2.56
N THR A 248 -3.71 0.72 3.46
CA THR A 248 -4.85 0.99 4.36
C THR A 248 -5.92 1.90 3.74
N VAL A 249 -5.79 2.32 2.48
CA VAL A 249 -6.77 3.22 1.85
C VAL A 249 -8.06 2.42 1.65
N CYS A 250 -9.20 2.95 2.09
CA CYS A 250 -10.47 2.27 1.85
C CYS A 250 -10.88 2.37 0.36
N ALA A 251 -11.62 1.37 -0.10
CA ALA A 251 -12.20 1.27 -1.44
C ALA A 251 -13.40 0.32 -1.34
N GLU A 252 -14.38 0.49 -2.23
CA GLU A 252 -15.61 -0.31 -2.25
C GLU A 252 -15.87 -0.91 -3.65
N PRO A 253 -16.90 -1.78 -3.83
CA PRO A 253 -17.35 -2.29 -5.13
C PRO A 253 -17.87 -1.16 -6.02
N GLY A 254 -16.91 -0.45 -6.57
CA GLY A 254 -17.11 0.96 -6.81
C GLY A 254 -15.83 1.76 -6.93
N ASP A 255 -14.62 1.21 -6.79
CA ASP A 255 -13.35 1.97 -6.79
C ASP A 255 -12.17 1.33 -7.59
N SER A 256 -12.39 0.26 -8.37
CA SER A 256 -11.39 -0.34 -9.28
C SER A 256 -11.05 0.45 -10.55
N GLY A 257 -9.77 0.41 -10.91
CA GLY A 257 -9.10 1.24 -11.91
C GLY A 257 -8.37 2.45 -11.31
N GLY A 258 -8.64 2.77 -10.04
CA GLY A 258 -8.42 4.13 -9.54
C GLY A 258 -6.98 4.53 -9.29
N SER A 259 -6.69 5.79 -9.60
CA SER A 259 -5.40 6.41 -9.33
C SER A 259 -5.08 6.30 -7.85
N LEU A 260 -4.04 5.55 -7.53
CA LEU A 260 -3.26 5.70 -6.32
C LEU A 260 -2.07 6.61 -6.63
N TYR A 261 -1.99 7.75 -5.96
CA TYR A 261 -1.01 8.80 -6.25
C TYR A 261 -0.52 9.51 -4.97
N GLY A 262 0.54 10.29 -5.12
CA GLY A 262 1.01 11.21 -4.09
C GLY A 262 0.60 12.64 -4.42
N SER A 263 0.37 13.46 -3.39
CA SER A 263 0.14 14.91 -3.52
C SER A 263 1.29 15.69 -4.18
N ASN A 264 2.43 15.02 -4.42
CA ASN A 264 3.59 15.53 -5.14
C ASN A 264 3.56 15.23 -6.65
N GLY A 265 2.45 14.76 -7.20
CA GLY A 265 2.29 14.45 -8.63
C GLY A 265 2.92 13.12 -9.09
N THR A 266 3.05 12.15 -8.17
CA THR A 266 3.55 10.80 -8.50
C THR A 266 2.39 9.82 -8.63
N ALA A 267 2.23 9.21 -9.80
CA ALA A 267 1.38 8.03 -9.98
C ALA A 267 2.06 6.79 -9.37
N TYR A 268 1.31 6.00 -8.60
CA TYR A 268 1.79 4.77 -7.95
C TYR A 268 1.08 3.51 -8.44
N GLY A 269 -0.24 3.54 -8.62
CA GLY A 269 -0.99 2.33 -8.98
C GLY A 269 -2.45 2.54 -9.38
N LEU A 270 -3.08 1.45 -9.82
CA LEU A 270 -4.47 1.34 -10.24
C LEU A 270 -5.21 0.44 -9.25
N THR A 271 -6.34 0.84 -8.68
CA THR A 271 -7.10 0.00 -7.72
C THR A 271 -7.51 -1.33 -8.37
N SER A 272 -7.20 -2.45 -7.72
CA SER A 272 -7.54 -3.80 -8.18
C SER A 272 -8.70 -4.41 -7.39
N GLY A 273 -8.60 -4.41 -6.05
CA GLY A 273 -9.60 -5.02 -5.19
C GLY A 273 -9.18 -4.98 -3.72
N GLY A 274 -9.96 -5.58 -2.83
CA GLY A 274 -9.71 -5.51 -1.39
C GLY A 274 -10.83 -6.06 -0.53
N SER A 275 -10.74 -5.83 0.78
CA SER A 275 -11.79 -6.12 1.77
C SER A 275 -12.09 -4.90 2.63
N GLY A 276 -13.23 -4.95 3.33
CA GLY A 276 -13.71 -3.87 4.18
C GLY A 276 -14.54 -2.86 3.39
N ASN A 277 -14.63 -1.63 3.90
CA ASN A 277 -15.34 -0.51 3.28
C ASN A 277 -14.83 0.83 3.87
N CYS A 278 -15.33 1.96 3.40
CA CYS A 278 -14.91 3.29 3.88
C CYS A 278 -15.52 3.70 5.22
N THR A 279 -16.43 2.91 5.81
CA THR A 279 -16.97 3.11 7.17
C THR A 279 -16.15 2.38 8.24
N SER A 280 -15.74 1.14 7.99
CA SER A 280 -15.02 0.27 8.95
C SER A 280 -13.51 0.15 8.68
N GLY A 281 -13.02 0.76 7.60
CA GLY A 281 -11.69 0.51 7.08
C GLY A 281 -11.56 -0.87 6.42
N GLY A 282 -10.35 -1.22 6.00
CA GLY A 282 -10.09 -2.41 5.21
C GLY A 282 -8.65 -2.52 4.72
N THR A 283 -8.44 -3.39 3.73
CA THR A 283 -7.17 -3.55 3.01
C THR A 283 -7.45 -3.49 1.51
N THR A 284 -6.80 -2.56 0.81
CA THR A 284 -6.97 -2.39 -0.64
C THR A 284 -5.64 -2.57 -1.36
N PHE A 285 -5.70 -3.28 -2.48
CA PHE A 285 -4.57 -3.64 -3.33
C PHE A 285 -4.62 -2.87 -4.66
N PHE A 286 -3.44 -2.48 -5.13
CA PHE A 286 -3.28 -1.67 -6.33
C PHE A 286 -2.21 -2.27 -7.23
N GLN A 287 -2.52 -2.39 -8.51
CA GLN A 287 -1.58 -2.77 -9.55
C GLN A 287 -0.56 -1.63 -9.73
N PRO A 288 0.77 -1.87 -9.64
CA PRO A 288 1.78 -0.86 -9.95
C PRO A 288 1.56 -0.24 -11.34
N VAL A 289 1.42 1.09 -11.39
CA VAL A 289 1.16 1.80 -12.65
C VAL A 289 2.38 1.77 -13.57
N THR A 290 3.58 1.74 -13.01
CA THR A 290 4.85 1.62 -13.75
C THR A 290 4.92 0.36 -14.61
N GLU A 291 4.29 -0.74 -14.18
CA GLU A 291 4.19 -1.96 -14.96
C GLU A 291 3.28 -1.78 -16.17
N ALA A 292 2.07 -1.21 -15.97
CA ALA A 292 1.11 -0.96 -17.05
C ALA A 292 1.66 0.04 -18.09
N LEU A 293 2.33 1.11 -17.64
CA LEU A 293 3.03 2.08 -18.50
C LEU A 293 4.09 1.38 -19.36
N SER A 294 4.92 0.51 -18.76
CA SER A 294 5.96 -0.23 -19.46
C SER A 294 5.38 -1.29 -20.42
N ALA A 295 4.28 -1.95 -20.07
CA ALA A 295 3.66 -2.99 -20.87
C ALA A 295 3.02 -2.43 -22.16
N TYR A 296 2.45 -1.22 -22.08
CA TYR A 296 1.79 -0.57 -23.22
C TYR A 296 2.65 0.48 -23.93
N GLY A 297 3.85 0.79 -23.45
CA GLY A 297 4.75 1.76 -24.08
C GLY A 297 4.27 3.21 -23.99
N VAL A 298 3.61 3.56 -22.88
CA VAL A 298 2.95 4.87 -22.66
C VAL A 298 3.48 5.56 -21.41
N SER A 299 3.34 6.88 -21.33
CA SER A 299 3.67 7.68 -20.15
C SER A 299 2.47 8.50 -19.67
N VAL A 300 2.43 8.82 -18.37
CA VAL A 300 1.67 9.98 -17.89
C VAL A 300 2.24 11.27 -18.51
N TYR A 301 1.44 12.34 -18.55
CA TYR A 301 1.77 13.64 -19.14
C TYR A 301 1.06 14.76 -18.39
#